data_AF-A0A966SLL1-F1
#
_entry.id   AF-A0A966SLL1-F1
#
_cell.length_a   1.000
_cell.length_b   1.000
_cell.length_c   1.000
_cell.angle_alpha   90.00
_cell.angle_beta   90.00
_cell.angle_gamma   90.00
#
_symmetry.space_group_name_H-M   'P 1'
#
loop_
_entity.id
_entity.type
_entity.pdbx_description
1 polymer ?
#
loop_
_entity_poly.entity_id
_entity_poly.type
_entity_poly.pdbx_seq_one_letter_code
_entity_poly.pdbx_strand_id
1 'polypeptide(L)'
;MKLSVFIFAALLFETVVVAAVPKDWKAEKAPEIPKSIRVERDVTYLPADRREKADVYFPPSRSAGQLAPAMLLIHGGGFNDGDKARGREVQMGVELALHGYICMSID
;
A
#
# COMPACT_ATOMS: atom_id res chain seq x y z
N MET A 1 -37.91 40.90 -21.85
CA MET A 1 -38.16 39.44 -21.74
C MET A 1 -37.09 38.67 -22.52
N LYS A 2 -35.83 38.70 -22.05
CA LYS A 2 -34.68 37.99 -22.65
C LYS A 2 -33.62 37.81 -21.55
N LEU A 3 -33.81 36.83 -20.66
CA LEU A 3 -32.78 36.48 -19.67
C LEU A 3 -32.69 34.98 -19.36
N SER A 4 -33.46 34.13 -20.05
CA SER A 4 -33.69 32.76 -19.55
C SER A 4 -32.97 31.64 -20.32
N VAL A 5 -32.08 31.95 -21.27
CA VAL A 5 -31.54 30.91 -22.20
C VAL A 5 -30.06 30.58 -21.98
N PHE A 6 -29.28 31.37 -21.23
CA PHE A 6 -27.83 31.15 -21.12
C PHE A 6 -27.35 30.37 -19.88
N ILE A 7 -28.23 30.03 -18.93
CA ILE A 7 -27.80 29.34 -17.69
C ILE A 7 -27.87 27.80 -17.80
N PHE A 8 -28.63 27.24 -18.74
CA PHE A 8 -28.79 25.79 -18.83
C PHE A 8 -27.67 25.04 -19.58
N ALA A 9 -26.83 25.75 -20.36
CA ALA A 9 -25.76 25.10 -21.13
C ALA A 9 -24.49 24.81 -20.31
N ALA A 10 -24.28 25.49 -19.18
CA ALA A 10 -23.09 25.33 -18.34
C ALA A 10 -23.19 24.16 -17.34
N LEU A 11 -24.40 23.68 -17.03
CA LEU A 11 -24.65 22.61 -16.05
C LEU A 11 -24.51 21.18 -16.61
N LEU A 12 -24.37 21.03 -17.93
CA LEU A 12 -24.22 19.71 -18.58
C LEU A 12 -22.77 19.26 -18.79
N PHE A 13 -21.79 20.11 -18.44
CA PHE A 13 -20.37 19.78 -18.64
C PHE A 13 -19.71 19.13 -17.41
N GLU A 14 -20.34 19.15 -16.24
CA GLU A 14 -19.72 18.60 -15.01
C GLU A 14 -19.98 17.11 -14.77
N THR A 15 -20.93 16.48 -15.47
CA THR A 15 -21.33 15.09 -15.17
C THR A 15 -20.51 14.01 -15.89
N VAL A 16 -19.62 14.35 -16.83
CA VAL A 16 -18.97 13.34 -17.69
C VAL A 16 -17.56 12.93 -17.26
N VAL A 17 -16.94 13.61 -16.28
CA VAL A 17 -15.52 13.32 -15.94
C VAL A 17 -15.35 12.08 -15.04
N VAL A 18 -16.37 11.64 -14.30
CA VAL A 18 -16.24 10.50 -13.38
C VAL A 18 -16.15 9.14 -14.11
N ALA A 19 -16.68 9.03 -15.33
CA ALA A 19 -16.76 7.75 -16.05
C ALA A 19 -15.46 7.31 -16.75
N ALA A 20 -14.43 8.17 -16.80
CA ALA A 20 -13.23 7.94 -17.60
C ALA A 20 -11.96 7.66 -16.77
N VAL A 21 -12.07 7.40 -15.46
CA VAL A 21 -10.93 6.84 -14.71
C VAL A 21 -10.78 5.39 -15.18
N PRO A 22 -9.70 5.03 -15.91
CA PRO A 22 -9.51 3.67 -16.37
C PRO A 22 -9.53 2.72 -15.17
N LYS A 23 -10.40 1.70 -15.23
CA LYS A 23 -10.58 0.65 -14.21
C LYS A 23 -9.42 -0.35 -14.19
N ASP A 24 -8.26 0.09 -14.69
CA ASP A 24 -7.09 -0.73 -14.94
C ASP A 24 -6.09 -0.50 -13.81
N TRP A 25 -6.57 -0.52 -12.57
CA TRP A 25 -5.75 -0.51 -11.35
C TRP A 25 -4.86 -1.77 -11.21
N LYS A 26 -4.92 -2.70 -12.19
CA LYS A 26 -4.33 -4.04 -12.14
C LYS A 26 -3.08 -4.06 -11.29
N ALA A 27 -3.17 -4.79 -10.17
CA ALA A 27 -2.10 -4.92 -9.21
C ALA A 27 -0.81 -5.24 -9.98
N GLU A 28 0.11 -4.29 -9.95
CA GLU A 28 1.41 -4.47 -10.58
C GLU A 28 2.07 -5.70 -9.95
N LYS A 29 2.76 -6.49 -10.77
CA LYS A 29 3.50 -7.66 -10.29
C LYS A 29 4.37 -7.21 -9.12
N ALA A 30 4.34 -7.96 -8.01
CA ALA A 30 5.11 -7.58 -6.83
C ALA A 30 6.58 -7.34 -7.23
N PRO A 31 7.19 -6.23 -6.76
CA PRO A 31 8.53 -5.88 -7.16
C PRO A 31 9.51 -6.96 -6.68
N GLU A 32 10.58 -7.15 -7.43
CA GLU A 32 11.67 -8.02 -6.97
C GLU A 32 12.30 -7.41 -5.73
N ILE A 33 12.42 -8.21 -4.67
CA ILE A 33 13.04 -7.77 -3.42
C ILE A 33 14.56 -7.82 -3.61
N PRO A 34 15.28 -6.69 -3.47
CA PRO A 34 16.72 -6.69 -3.57
C PRO A 34 17.34 -7.65 -2.56
N LYS A 35 18.38 -8.40 -2.95
CA LYS A 35 19.06 -9.37 -2.06
C LYS A 35 19.67 -8.74 -0.80
N SER A 36 19.89 -7.42 -0.83
CA SER A 36 20.38 -6.65 0.31
C SER A 36 19.31 -6.47 1.39
N ILE A 37 18.02 -6.54 1.05
CA ILE A 37 16.91 -6.47 1.99
C ILE A 37 16.62 -7.86 2.53
N ARG A 38 16.78 -8.01 3.85
CA ARG A 38 16.31 -9.19 4.57
C ARG A 38 14.83 -9.03 4.85
N VAL A 39 14.04 -10.05 4.53
CA VAL A 39 12.60 -10.09 4.85
C VAL A 39 12.30 -11.34 5.65
N GLU A 40 11.69 -11.17 6.81
CA GLU A 40 11.11 -12.27 7.60
C GLU A 40 9.62 -12.33 7.27
N ARG A 41 9.17 -13.42 6.64
CA ARG A 41 7.76 -13.60 6.25
C ARG A 41 6.97 -14.35 7.29
N ASP A 42 5.68 -14.08 7.30
CA ASP A 42 4.68 -14.78 8.11
C ASP A 42 5.01 -14.83 9.62
N VAL A 43 5.61 -13.74 10.12
CA VAL A 43 5.93 -13.54 11.53
C VAL A 43 4.65 -13.53 12.34
N THR A 44 4.59 -14.39 13.36
CA THR A 44 3.45 -14.45 14.28
C THR A 44 3.60 -13.36 15.34
N TYR A 45 2.58 -12.51 15.49
CA TYR A 45 2.57 -11.39 16.44
C TYR A 45 1.33 -11.36 17.34
N LEU A 46 0.40 -12.31 17.16
CA LEU A 46 -0.81 -12.49 17.94
C LEU A 46 -0.84 -13.89 18.58
N PRO A 47 -1.75 -14.14 19.54
CA PRO A 47 -1.97 -15.47 20.11
C PRO A 47 -2.27 -16.54 19.05
N ALA A 48 -2.06 -17.81 19.40
CA ALA A 48 -2.03 -18.93 18.45
C ALA A 48 -3.37 -19.20 17.73
N ASP A 49 -4.49 -18.73 18.27
CA ASP A 49 -5.82 -18.81 17.68
C ASP A 49 -6.07 -17.76 16.58
N ARG A 50 -5.17 -16.78 16.44
CA ARG A 50 -5.22 -15.73 15.43
C ARG A 50 -4.40 -16.12 14.20
N ARG A 51 -4.99 -15.91 13.03
CA ARG A 51 -4.40 -16.31 11.74
C ARG A 51 -3.49 -15.24 11.15
N GLU A 52 -3.70 -13.98 11.54
CA GLU A 52 -3.04 -12.81 11.00
C GLU A 52 -1.53 -12.87 11.23
N LYS A 53 -0.75 -12.59 10.17
CA LYS A 53 0.71 -12.62 10.19
C LYS A 53 1.30 -11.30 9.71
N ALA A 54 2.60 -11.16 9.87
CA ALA A 54 3.34 -9.99 9.44
C ALA A 54 4.53 -10.36 8.57
N ASP A 55 4.83 -9.51 7.58
CA ASP A 55 6.09 -9.54 6.85
C ASP A 55 6.95 -8.37 7.34
N VAL A 56 8.18 -8.66 7.78
CA VAL A 56 9.09 -7.68 8.38
C VAL A 56 10.30 -7.48 7.47
N TYR A 57 10.45 -6.25 6.99
CA TYR A 57 11.52 -5.81 6.09
C TYR A 57 12.60 -5.08 6.90
N PHE A 58 13.86 -5.49 6.72
CA PHE A 58 14.99 -4.95 7.47
C PHE A 58 15.93 -4.16 6.55
N PRO A 59 16.48 -3.02 7.03
CA PRO A 59 17.50 -2.28 6.30
C PRO A 59 18.77 -3.11 6.03
N PRO A 60 19.45 -2.89 4.90
CA PRO A 60 20.56 -3.74 4.45
C PRO A 60 21.82 -3.65 5.34
N SER A 61 22.08 -2.48 5.92
CA SER A 61 23.33 -2.18 6.64
C SER A 61 23.16 -2.15 8.16
N ARG A 62 22.12 -2.78 8.69
CA ARG A 62 21.83 -2.79 10.13
C ARG A 62 22.61 -3.90 10.84
N SER A 63 23.36 -3.53 11.87
CA SER A 63 24.01 -4.50 12.76
C SER A 63 23.00 -5.18 13.69
N ALA A 64 23.26 -6.42 14.08
CA ALA A 64 22.44 -7.11 15.08
C ALA A 64 22.38 -6.29 16.38
N GLY A 65 21.18 -6.11 16.93
CA GLY A 65 20.94 -5.31 18.14
C GLY A 65 20.91 -3.78 17.94
N GLN A 66 21.30 -3.26 16.78
CA GLN A 66 21.20 -1.82 16.49
C GLN A 66 19.72 -1.41 16.38
N LEU A 67 19.30 -0.32 17.03
CA LEU A 67 17.93 0.18 16.88
C LEU A 67 17.76 0.89 15.53
N ALA A 68 16.54 0.83 14.98
CA ALA A 68 16.13 1.54 13.78
C ALA A 68 14.67 2.01 13.94
N PRO A 69 14.27 3.13 13.32
CA PRO A 69 12.87 3.55 13.33
C PRO A 69 12.01 2.47 12.67
N ALA A 70 10.86 2.17 13.29
CA ALA A 70 9.94 1.13 12.83
C ALA A 70 8.66 1.76 12.29
N MET A 71 8.18 1.27 11.14
CA MET A 71 6.94 1.64 10.49
C MET A 71 5.99 0.45 10.46
N LEU A 72 4.74 0.67 10.88
CA LEU A 72 3.67 -0.30 10.77
C LEU A 72 2.88 0.00 9.49
N LEU A 73 2.85 -0.95 8.57
CA LEU A 73 2.12 -0.88 7.32
C LEU A 73 0.85 -1.71 7.44
N ILE A 74 -0.29 -1.07 7.27
CA ILE A 74 -1.62 -1.69 7.28
C ILE A 74 -2.12 -1.66 5.84
N HIS A 75 -2.39 -2.84 5.29
CA HIS A 75 -2.78 -2.94 3.88
C HIS A 75 -4.15 -2.29 3.61
N GLY A 76 -4.37 -1.89 2.37
CA GLY A 76 -5.66 -1.39 1.89
C GLY A 76 -6.68 -2.50 1.63
N GLY A 77 -7.66 -2.24 0.76
CA GLY A 77 -8.69 -3.21 0.36
C GLY A 77 -10.07 -2.97 0.99
N GLY A 78 -10.27 -1.79 1.58
CA GLY A 78 -11.59 -1.32 2.00
C GLY A 78 -12.27 -2.22 3.01
N PHE A 79 -11.48 -2.87 3.88
CA PHE A 79 -11.93 -3.81 4.91
C PHE A 79 -12.66 -5.07 4.41
N ASN A 80 -12.67 -5.32 3.10
CA ASN A 80 -13.29 -6.49 2.50
C ASN A 80 -12.28 -7.42 1.80
N ASP A 81 -11.06 -6.92 1.63
CA ASP A 81 -9.98 -7.56 0.90
C ASP A 81 -8.65 -6.96 1.36
N GLY A 82 -7.54 -7.51 0.87
CA GLY A 82 -6.19 -7.06 1.21
C GLY A 82 -5.28 -8.21 1.61
N ASP A 83 -3.98 -8.01 1.49
CA ASP A 83 -2.96 -8.98 1.87
C ASP A 83 -1.61 -8.26 1.99
N LYS A 84 -0.86 -8.53 3.06
CA LYS A 84 0.46 -7.93 3.34
C LYS A 84 1.51 -8.17 2.25
N ALA A 85 1.33 -9.19 1.40
CA ALA A 85 2.23 -9.62 0.34
C ALA A 85 1.79 -9.14 -1.07
N ARG A 86 0.78 -8.28 -1.17
CA ARG A 86 0.44 -7.60 -2.42
C ARG A 86 1.57 -6.70 -2.90
N GLY A 87 1.63 -6.49 -4.22
CA GLY A 87 2.77 -5.80 -4.84
C GLY A 87 3.04 -4.41 -4.30
N ARG A 88 2.00 -3.66 -3.93
CA ARG A 88 2.12 -2.31 -3.36
C ARG A 88 2.68 -2.34 -1.95
N GLU A 89 2.19 -3.25 -1.12
CA GLU A 89 2.65 -3.45 0.25
C GLU A 89 4.11 -3.93 0.27
N VAL A 90 4.46 -4.85 -0.64
CA VAL A 90 5.86 -5.28 -0.85
C VAL A 90 6.73 -4.12 -1.32
N GLN A 91 6.26 -3.28 -2.26
CA GLN A 91 6.99 -2.11 -2.73
C GLN A 91 7.26 -1.12 -1.59
N MET A 92 6.25 -0.81 -0.78
CA MET A 92 6.41 0.07 0.38
C MET A 92 7.37 -0.51 1.41
N GLY A 93 7.27 -1.81 1.72
CA GLY A 93 8.17 -2.50 2.63
C GLY A 93 9.63 -2.43 2.18
N VAL A 94 9.89 -2.68 0.90
CA VAL A 94 11.23 -2.57 0.29
C VAL A 94 11.74 -1.13 0.34
N GLU A 95 10.93 -0.16 -0.08
CA GLU A 95 11.35 1.24 -0.17
C GLU A 95 11.70 1.80 1.22
N LEU A 96 10.87 1.53 2.22
CA LEU A 96 11.14 1.93 3.61
C LEU A 96 12.42 1.28 4.15
N ALA A 97 12.65 0.00 3.85
CA ALA A 97 13.86 -0.70 4.28
C ALA A 97 15.13 -0.12 3.64
N LEU A 98 15.07 0.22 2.35
CA LEU A 98 16.17 0.92 1.65
C LEU A 98 16.47 2.28 2.27
N HIS A 99 15.47 2.94 2.86
CA HIS A 99 15.60 4.21 3.57
C HIS A 99 15.97 4.09 5.06
N GLY A 100 16.28 2.90 5.54
CA GLY A 100 16.76 2.70 6.91
C GLY A 100 15.67 2.43 7.95
N TYR A 101 14.43 2.22 7.54
CA TYR A 101 13.33 1.85 8.43
C TYR A 101 13.16 0.34 8.52
N ILE A 102 12.76 -0.15 9.68
CA ILE A 102 12.15 -1.49 9.78
C ILE A 102 10.69 -1.31 9.39
N CYS A 103 10.21 -2.04 8.37
CA CYS A 103 8.79 -2.02 8.00
C CYS A 103 8.13 -3.34 8.41
N MET A 104 7.02 -3.27 9.13
CA MET A 104 6.18 -4.42 9.49
C MET A 104 4.84 -4.28 8.77
N SER A 105 4.62 -5.10 7.74
CA SER A 105 3.36 -5.17 7.00
C SER A 105 2.47 -6.24 7.61
N ILE A 106 1.24 -5.90 8.01
CA ILE A 106 0.32 -6.81 8.71
C ILE A 106 -0.91 -7.15 7.86
N ASP A 107 -1.46 -8.34 8.07
CA ASP A 107 -2.83 -8.73 7.69
C ASP A 107 -3.91 -8.05 8.56
#